data_AF-Q6HKK2-F1
#
_entry.id   AF-Q6HKK2-F1
#
_cell.length_a   1.000
_cell.length_b   1.000
_cell.length_c   1.000
_cell.angle_alpha   90.00
_cell.angle_beta   90.00
_cell.angle_gamma   90.00
#
_symmetry.space_group_name_H-M   'P 1'
#
loop_
_entity.id
_entity.type
_entity.pdbx_description
1 polymer ?
#
loop_
_entity_poly.entity_id
_entity_poly.type
_entity_poly.pdbx_seq_one_letter_code
_entity_poly.pdbx_strand_id
1 'polypeptide(L)'
;MGTRKSYSEEIKWKTIELKKQGYTNKEIMEQLGIKNKAQIKTWMKWHREGETYRFNRPVGKQSTLQKTSEEGITEIEKLQIENRKLKMQLDILKKYHEIERSWLKK
;
A
#
# COMPACT_ATOMS: atom_id res chain seq x y z
N MET A 1 -3.06 -27.39 -9.75
CA MET A 1 -2.74 -26.44 -8.65
C MET A 1 -2.12 -25.18 -9.24
N GLY A 2 -2.89 -24.10 -9.41
CA GLY A 2 -2.35 -22.85 -9.96
C GLY A 2 -1.53 -22.11 -8.91
N THR A 3 -0.23 -21.89 -9.17
CA THR A 3 0.63 -21.07 -8.30
C THR A 3 0.12 -19.62 -8.29
N ARG A 4 -0.40 -19.16 -7.14
CA ARG A 4 -0.77 -17.75 -6.96
C ARG A 4 0.50 -16.91 -7.03
N LYS A 5 0.68 -16.16 -8.12
CA LYS A 5 1.73 -15.15 -8.21
C LYS A 5 1.41 -13.99 -7.27
N SER A 6 2.27 -13.79 -6.28
CA SER A 6 2.29 -12.56 -5.48
C SER A 6 3.09 -11.50 -6.23
N TYR A 7 2.59 -10.27 -6.22
CA TYR A 7 3.28 -9.09 -6.76
C TYR A 7 3.69 -8.20 -5.58
N SER A 8 4.89 -7.63 -5.65
CA SER A 8 5.42 -6.71 -4.62
C SER A 8 4.57 -5.43 -4.53
N GLU A 9 4.67 -4.71 -3.41
CA GLU A 9 4.01 -3.42 -3.22
C GLU A 9 4.41 -2.42 -4.33
N GLU A 10 5.68 -2.42 -4.75
CA GLU A 10 6.19 -1.59 -5.84
C GLU A 10 5.43 -1.80 -7.16
N ILE A 11 5.17 -3.06 -7.55
CA ILE A 11 4.42 -3.37 -8.78
C ILE A 11 2.98 -2.85 -8.68
N LYS A 12 2.37 -2.93 -7.49
CA LYS A 12 1.01 -2.42 -7.25
C LYS A 12 0.97 -0.91 -7.36
N TRP A 13 1.92 -0.18 -6.75
CA TRP A 13 2.02 1.28 -6.88
C TRP A 13 2.30 1.72 -8.32
N LYS A 14 3.24 1.06 -8.99
CA LYS A 14 3.57 1.35 -10.40
C LYS A 14 2.37 1.12 -11.33
N THR A 15 1.53 0.13 -11.03
CA THR A 15 0.27 -0.09 -11.73
C THR A 15 -0.69 1.10 -11.60
N ILE A 16 -0.83 1.66 -10.40
CA ILE A 16 -1.68 2.84 -10.17
C ILE A 16 -1.13 4.05 -10.93
N GLU A 17 0.18 4.27 -10.86
CA GLU A 17 0.86 5.37 -11.54
C GLU A 17 0.64 5.33 -13.06
N LEU A 18 0.90 4.19 -13.69
CA LEU A 18 0.64 3.99 -15.13
C LEU A 18 -0.84 4.19 -15.46
N LYS A 19 -1.75 3.77 -14.57
CA LYS A 19 -3.18 3.97 -14.78
C LYS A 19 -3.59 5.44 -14.70
N LYS A 20 -2.96 6.24 -13.83
CA LYS A 20 -3.14 7.70 -13.76
C LYS A 20 -2.56 8.40 -15.00
N GLN A 21 -1.48 7.88 -15.56
CA GLN A 21 -0.88 8.35 -16.81
C GLN A 21 -1.69 7.98 -18.07
N GLY A 22 -2.79 7.23 -17.93
CA GLY A 22 -3.70 6.90 -19.04
C GLY A 22 -3.41 5.57 -19.74
N TYR A 23 -2.42 4.79 -19.28
CA TYR A 23 -2.09 3.51 -19.90
C TYR A 23 -3.25 2.51 -19.83
N THR A 24 -3.38 1.72 -20.89
CA THR A 24 -4.36 0.65 -20.99
C THR A 24 -3.96 -0.53 -20.10
N ASN A 25 -4.94 -1.37 -19.75
CA ASN A 25 -4.63 -2.55 -18.92
C ASN A 25 -3.69 -3.53 -19.64
N LYS A 26 -3.70 -3.56 -20.98
CA LYS A 26 -2.84 -4.45 -21.77
C LYS A 26 -1.38 -4.03 -21.67
N GLU A 27 -1.09 -2.74 -21.86
CA GLU A 27 0.27 -2.19 -21.75
C GLU A 27 0.83 -2.38 -20.34
N ILE A 28 0.02 -2.12 -19.30
CA ILE A 28 0.42 -2.33 -17.91
C ILE A 28 0.72 -3.82 -17.63
N MET A 29 -0.07 -4.73 -18.21
CA MET A 29 0.16 -6.17 -18.08
C MET A 29 1.48 -6.61 -18.72
N GLU A 30 1.78 -6.10 -19.90
CA GLU A 30 3.01 -6.38 -20.64
C GLU A 30 4.24 -5.79 -19.91
N GLN A 31 4.18 -4.52 -19.51
CA GLN A 31 5.29 -3.81 -18.87
C GLN A 31 5.63 -4.33 -17.47
N LEU A 32 4.63 -4.78 -16.70
CA LEU A 32 4.82 -5.27 -15.33
C LEU A 32 4.77 -6.80 -15.21
N GLY A 33 4.60 -7.53 -16.32
CA GLY A 33 4.47 -8.99 -16.32
C GLY A 33 3.26 -9.49 -15.52
N ILE A 34 2.18 -8.70 -15.48
CA ILE A 34 0.95 -9.04 -14.77
C ILE A 34 0.12 -9.98 -15.63
N LYS A 35 -0.15 -11.19 -15.13
CA LYS A 35 -0.90 -12.20 -15.90
C LYS A 35 -2.40 -11.94 -15.91
N ASN A 36 -2.95 -11.27 -14.90
CA ASN A 36 -4.39 -11.14 -14.72
C ASN A 36 -4.85 -9.67 -14.60
N LYS A 37 -5.61 -9.20 -15.59
CA LYS A 37 -6.24 -7.87 -15.60
C LYS A 37 -7.14 -7.59 -14.38
N ALA A 38 -7.70 -8.62 -13.75
CA ALA A 38 -8.53 -8.46 -12.56
C ALA A 38 -7.72 -7.93 -11.37
N GLN A 39 -6.43 -8.29 -11.27
CA GLN A 39 -5.55 -7.77 -10.21
C GLN A 39 -5.36 -6.26 -10.33
N ILE A 40 -5.18 -5.76 -11.55
CA ILE A 40 -5.10 -4.32 -11.84
C ILE A 40 -6.38 -3.61 -11.39
N LYS A 41 -7.55 -4.17 -11.70
CA LYS A 41 -8.84 -3.61 -11.27
C LYS A 41 -8.97 -3.57 -9.74
N THR A 42 -8.57 -4.65 -9.06
CA THR A 42 -8.60 -4.72 -7.60
C THR A 42 -7.67 -3.70 -6.95
N TRP A 43 -6.44 -3.55 -7.46
CA TRP A 43 -5.50 -2.56 -6.92
C TRP A 43 -6.01 -1.13 -7.13
N MET A 44 -6.59 -0.84 -8.29
CA MET A 44 -7.25 0.45 -8.56
C MET A 44 -8.43 0.69 -7.62
N LYS A 45 -9.23 -0.33 -7.31
CA LYS A 45 -10.32 -0.23 -6.32
C LYS A 45 -9.78 0.13 -4.94
N TRP A 46 -8.79 -0.61 -4.45
CA TRP A 46 -8.16 -0.32 -3.15
C TRP A 46 -7.55 1.08 -3.09
N HIS A 47 -6.90 1.54 -4.16
CA HIS A 47 -6.39 2.91 -4.20
C HIS A 47 -7.50 3.96 -4.15
N ARG A 48 -8.63 3.75 -4.84
CA ARG A 48 -9.79 4.67 -4.80
C ARG A 48 -10.46 4.71 -3.43
N GLU A 49 -10.53 3.57 -2.76
CA GLU A 49 -11.14 3.41 -1.44
C GLU A 49 -10.18 3.76 -0.28
N GLY A 50 -8.93 4.15 -0.59
CA GLY A 50 -7.91 4.41 0.43
C GLY A 50 -7.39 3.15 1.14
N GLU A 51 -7.75 1.95 0.68
CA GLU A 51 -7.35 0.65 1.22
C GLU A 51 -5.92 0.22 0.78
N THR A 52 -5.01 1.15 0.55
CA THR A 52 -3.64 0.85 0.08
C THR A 52 -2.83 0.02 1.07
N TYR A 53 -3.24 -0.02 2.35
CA TYR A 53 -2.68 -0.93 3.38
C TYR A 53 -2.74 -2.41 2.96
N ARG A 54 -3.68 -2.79 2.07
CA ARG A 54 -3.80 -4.15 1.52
C ARG A 54 -2.65 -4.52 0.57
N PHE A 55 -1.90 -3.55 0.06
CA PHE A 55 -0.73 -3.81 -0.78
C PHE A 55 0.38 -4.56 -0.03
N ASN A 56 0.44 -4.37 1.29
CA ASN A 56 1.41 -5.00 2.18
C ASN A 56 0.99 -6.37 2.72
N ARG A 57 -0.22 -6.84 2.40
CA ARG A 57 -0.69 -8.13 2.91
C ARG A 57 -0.01 -9.28 2.16
N PRO A 58 0.68 -10.21 2.84
CA PRO A 58 1.29 -11.36 2.20
C PRO A 58 0.22 -12.30 1.64
N VAL A 59 0.39 -12.70 0.38
CA VAL A 59 -0.55 -13.57 -0.33
C VAL A 59 -0.37 -15.00 0.19
N GLY A 60 -1.33 -15.51 0.97
CA GLY A 60 -1.28 -16.88 1.49
C GLY A 60 -1.55 -17.01 2.99
N LYS A 61 -1.54 -15.93 3.77
CA LYS A 61 -2.19 -15.95 5.09
C LYS A 61 -3.69 -15.97 4.86
N GLN A 62 -4.26 -17.17 4.87
CA GLN A 62 -5.69 -17.39 5.04
C GLN A 62 -6.16 -16.41 6.12
N SER A 63 -7.14 -15.58 5.78
CA SER A 63 -7.63 -14.52 6.65
C SER A 63 -8.31 -15.13 7.87
N THR A 64 -7.54 -15.60 8.86
CA THR A 64 -8.08 -15.97 10.18
C THR A 64 -8.82 -14.78 10.81
N LEU A 65 -8.49 -13.56 10.38
CA LEU A 65 -9.20 -12.32 10.71
C LEU A 65 -10.68 -12.31 10.27
N GLN A 66 -11.07 -13.05 9.23
CA GLN A 66 -12.47 -13.09 8.75
C GLN A 66 -13.39 -13.93 9.66
N LYS A 67 -12.85 -14.68 10.63
CA LYS A 67 -13.64 -15.41 11.63
C LYS A 67 -13.84 -14.65 12.95
N THR A 68 -13.20 -13.50 13.13
CA THR A 68 -13.31 -12.67 14.34
C THR A 68 -13.83 -11.26 14.05
N SER A 69 -14.34 -11.05 12.83
CA SER A 69 -14.83 -9.77 12.32
C SER A 69 -16.32 -9.63 12.56
N GLU A 70 -16.75 -9.50 13.81
CA GLU A 70 -18.05 -8.86 14.05
C GLU A 70 -17.95 -7.61 14.94
N GLU A 71 -17.08 -7.50 15.95
CA GLU A 71 -17.25 -6.34 16.88
C GLU A 71 -15.99 -5.56 17.34
N GLY A 72 -14.75 -5.96 17.06
CA GLY A 72 -13.58 -5.34 17.74
C GLY A 72 -12.35 -4.90 16.93
N ILE A 73 -12.28 -5.17 15.62
CA ILE A 73 -10.99 -5.13 14.89
C ILE A 73 -10.77 -3.83 14.12
N THR A 74 -11.84 -3.15 13.71
CA THR A 74 -11.77 -1.96 12.87
C THR A 74 -11.12 -0.77 13.58
N GLU A 75 -11.31 -0.61 14.89
CA GLU A 75 -10.71 0.47 15.69
C GLU A 75 -9.20 0.27 15.82
N ILE A 76 -8.77 -0.94 16.19
CA ILE A 76 -7.35 -1.27 16.42
C ILE A 76 -6.54 -1.15 15.13
N GLU A 77 -7.09 -1.61 14.01
CA GLU A 77 -6.43 -1.49 12.71
C GLU A 77 -6.32 -0.04 12.23
N LYS A 78 -7.39 0.77 12.42
CA LYS A 78 -7.34 2.22 12.15
C LYS A 78 -6.28 2.90 13.02
N LEU A 79 -6.28 2.60 14.32
CA LEU A 79 -5.31 3.14 15.27
C LEU A 79 -3.88 2.73 14.92
N GLN A 80 -3.64 1.51 14.45
CA GLN A 80 -2.31 1.07 14.01
C GLN A 80 -1.83 1.80 12.76
N ILE A 81 -2.72 2.03 11.79
CA ILE A 81 -2.42 2.80 10.58
C ILE A 81 -2.12 4.26 10.95
N GLU A 82 -2.92 4.85 11.81
CA GLU A 82 -2.73 6.21 12.31
C GLU A 82 -1.42 6.33 13.09
N ASN A 83 -1.10 5.37 13.95
CA ASN A 83 0.14 5.35 14.72
C ASN A 83 1.38 5.29 13.80
N ARG A 84 1.31 4.53 12.70
CA ARG A 84 2.38 4.50 11.69
C ARG A 84 2.51 5.84 10.96
N LYS A 85 1.40 6.46 10.56
CA LYS A 85 1.39 7.77 9.90
C LYS A 85 2.00 8.84 10.80
N LEU A 86 1.60 8.89 12.07
CA LEU A 86 2.12 9.82 13.06
C LEU A 86 3.61 9.63 13.31
N LYS A 87 4.09 8.38 13.40
CA LYS A 87 5.53 8.09 13.51
C LYS A 87 6.33 8.62 12.33
N MET A 88 5.81 8.51 11.12
CA MET A 88 6.47 9.03 9.92
C MET A 88 6.52 10.57 9.92
N GLN A 89 5.43 11.24 10.34
CA GLN A 89 5.41 12.69 10.49
C GLN A 89 6.43 13.16 11.54
N LEU A 90 6.55 12.46 12.67
CA LEU A 90 7.55 12.76 13.69
C LEU A 90 8.98 12.57 13.20
N ASP A 91 9.26 11.56 12.38
CA ASP A 91 10.58 11.36 11.80
C ASP A 91 10.99 12.53 10.89
N ILE A 92 10.06 13.01 10.06
CA ILE A 92 10.26 14.16 9.18
C ILE A 92 10.51 15.44 10.00
N LEU A 93 9.69 15.69 11.02
CA LEU A 93 9.85 16.83 11.93
C LEU A 93 11.19 16.80 12.66
N LYS A 94 11.61 15.63 13.14
CA LYS A 94 12.92 15.47 13.80
C LYS A 94 14.07 15.78 12.86
N LYS A 95 14.03 15.28 11.62
CA LYS A 95 15.03 15.60 10.59
C LYS A 95 15.09 17.10 10.30
N TYR A 96 13.93 17.74 10.18
CA TYR A 96 13.87 19.18 9.96
C TYR A 96 14.50 19.97 11.11
N HIS A 97 14.17 19.60 12.36
CA HIS A 97 14.73 20.24 13.54
C HIS A 97 16.24 20.00 13.72
N GLU A 98 16.74 18.84 13.28
CA GLU A 98 18.18 18.53 13.27
C GLU A 98 18.92 19.37 12.22
N ILE A 99 18.34 19.51 11.03
CA ILE A 99 18.81 20.43 9.99
C ILE A 99 18.85 21.86 10.55
N GLU A 100 17.74 22.37 11.08
CA GLU A 100 17.66 23.73 11.66
C GLU A 100 18.73 23.98 12.74
N ARG A 101 18.96 23.02 13.64
CA ARG A 101 20.03 23.10 14.64
C ARG A 101 21.43 23.11 14.02
N SER A 102 21.65 22.43 12.91
CA SER A 102 22.93 22.49 12.18
C SER A 102 23.15 23.84 11.50
N TRP A 103 22.08 24.48 11.00
CA TRP A 103 22.14 25.81 10.37
C TRP A 103 22.38 26.93 11.39
N LEU A 104 21.78 26.83 12.58
CA LEU A 104 21.97 27.81 13.67
C LEU A 104 23.33 27.71 14.37
N LYS A 105 24.06 26.60 14.19
CA LYS A 105 25.40 26.37 14.76
C LYS A 105 26.54 26.84 13.85
N LYS A 106 26.22 27.36 12.67
CA LYS A 106 27.17 27.90 11.69
C LYS A 106 27.07 29.42 11.65
#